data_AF-A0A2M7CX18-F1
#
_entry.id   AF-A0A2M7CX18-F1
#
_cell.length_a   1.000
_cell.length_b   1.000
_cell.length_c   1.000
_cell.angle_alpha   90.00
_cell.angle_beta   90.00
_cell.angle_gamma   90.00
#
_symmetry.space_group_name_H-M   'P 1'
#
loop_
_entity.id
_entity.type
_entity.pdbx_description
1 polymer ?
#
loop_
_entity_poly.entity_id
_entity_poly.type
_entity_poly.pdbx_seq_one_letter_code
_entity_poly.pdbx_strand_id
1 'polypeptide(L)'
;MSLDQIIFTECNAMVKYALGKGLKIPNEIVENIQKCEHGIVATVDSTEQKDPNISECIVLLNQVHSQLSKIVAPAKPKTLALFEKEEKDTFVKFLGPVPLVRRMMLIAIFSLIALVGLSSSTYVNGDPSSFGLTTNSGTSLLVNQLFLMSAASIGTSFAALFQVNDYIKNATYDSMYESTYWVRFVLGLLAGTMLATLIPIESLGDANSTTNGFGRPLLSLVGGFSASVVFRVLTRLTTAIESVFQGDVKEVLASQEITNNMKLEQQNIQNKLQLLNQLKTLQSSMNAGSDSKALIDELNQIQNSLLDNDGK
;
A
#
# COMPACT_ATOMS: atom_id res chain seq x y z
N MET A 1 32.80 18.39 -4.22
CA MET A 1 32.49 19.16 -3.00
C MET A 1 33.04 18.36 -1.84
N SER A 2 33.97 18.92 -1.06
CA SER A 2 34.52 18.24 0.12
C SER A 2 33.45 18.11 1.21
N LEU A 3 33.61 17.15 2.13
CA LEU A 3 32.65 16.92 3.23
C LEU A 3 32.42 18.20 4.05
N ASP A 4 33.47 18.99 4.26
CA ASP A 4 33.44 20.22 5.05
C ASP A 4 32.59 21.31 4.38
N GLN A 5 32.67 21.42 3.06
CA GLN A 5 31.84 22.34 2.28
C GLN A 5 30.35 21.97 2.36
N ILE A 6 30.02 20.67 2.41
CA ILE A 6 28.64 20.20 2.52
C ILE A 6 28.07 20.59 3.89
N ILE A 7 28.79 20.28 4.97
CA ILE A 7 28.35 20.59 6.35
C ILE A 7 28.19 22.10 6.53
N PHE A 8 29.12 22.91 6.00
CA PHE A 8 29.03 24.37 6.07
C PHE A 8 27.80 24.90 5.32
N THR A 9 27.53 24.40 4.12
CA THR A 9 26.36 24.79 3.32
C THR A 9 25.07 24.43 4.05
N GLU A 10 25.00 23.26 4.67
CA GLU A 10 23.84 22.84 5.47
C GLU A 10 23.65 23.72 6.72
N CYS A 11 24.72 24.05 7.44
CA CYS A 11 24.65 24.95 8.61
C CYS A 11 24.15 26.35 8.21
N ASN A 12 24.64 26.91 7.11
CA ASN A 12 24.21 28.23 6.63
C ASN A 12 22.73 28.25 6.24
N ALA A 13 22.27 27.22 5.51
CA ALA A 13 20.87 27.07 5.15
C ALA A 13 19.95 26.92 6.37
N MET A 14 20.41 26.18 7.40
CA MET A 14 19.69 26.03 8.66
C MET A 14 19.58 27.34 9.45
N VAL A 15 20.64 28.14 9.52
CA VAL A 15 20.62 29.46 10.18
C VAL A 15 19.65 30.40 9.48
N LYS A 16 19.71 30.49 8.14
CA LYS A 16 18.81 31.35 7.36
C LYS A 16 17.34 30.95 7.54
N TYR A 17 17.04 29.65 7.51
CA TYR A 17 15.69 29.16 7.77
C TYR A 17 15.23 29.48 9.19
N ALA A 18 16.07 29.24 10.19
CA ALA A 18 15.72 29.49 11.58
C ALA A 18 15.47 30.99 11.86
N LEU A 19 16.30 31.88 11.31
CA LEU A 19 16.09 33.33 11.37
C LEU A 19 14.81 33.75 10.61
N GLY A 20 14.58 33.20 9.41
CA GLY A 20 13.39 33.49 8.60
C GLY A 20 12.07 33.02 9.24
N LYS A 21 12.11 31.96 10.05
CA LYS A 21 10.96 31.46 10.84
C LYS A 21 10.86 32.08 12.24
N GLY A 22 11.80 32.95 12.64
CA GLY A 22 11.82 33.58 13.96
C GLY A 22 12.21 32.64 15.12
N LEU A 23 12.91 31.54 14.84
CA LEU A 23 13.43 30.63 15.85
C LEU A 23 14.60 31.28 16.59
N LYS A 24 14.67 31.11 17.91
CA LYS A 24 15.76 31.64 18.74
C LYS A 24 17.04 30.83 18.50
N ILE A 25 18.04 31.47 17.90
CA ILE A 25 19.37 30.89 17.71
C ILE A 25 20.32 31.50 18.76
N PRO A 26 21.05 30.70 19.55
CA PRO A 26 22.11 31.20 20.42
C PRO A 26 23.21 31.91 19.62
N ASN A 27 23.67 33.08 20.09
CA ASN A 27 24.69 33.89 19.39
C ASN A 27 26.02 33.13 19.19
N GLU A 28 26.38 32.24 20.11
CA GLU A 28 27.58 31.39 20.05
C GLU A 28 27.65 30.59 18.73
N ILE A 29 26.51 30.17 18.21
CA ILE A 29 26.42 29.38 16.98
C ILE A 29 26.78 30.23 15.76
N VAL A 30 26.24 31.45 15.70
CA VAL A 30 26.45 32.35 14.54
C VAL A 30 27.92 32.80 14.48
N GLU A 31 28.51 33.10 15.64
CA GLU A 31 29.93 33.47 15.74
C GLU A 31 30.85 32.32 15.32
N ASN A 32 30.54 31.08 15.70
CA ASN A 32 31.37 29.92 15.35
C ASN A 32 31.29 29.58 13.86
N ILE A 33 30.12 29.76 13.22
CA ILE A 33 29.98 29.57 11.77
C ILE A 33 30.76 30.65 11.00
N GLN A 34 30.70 31.91 11.43
CA GLN A 34 31.39 33.02 10.77
C GLN A 34 32.93 32.93 10.90
N LYS A 35 33.42 32.41 12.03
CA LYS A 35 34.86 32.10 12.22
C LYS A 35 35.33 31.00 11.28
N CYS A 36 34.56 29.92 11.12
CA CYS A 36 34.93 28.85 10.20
C CYS A 36 34.72 29.20 8.71
N GLU A 37 33.83 30.14 8.37
CA GLU A 37 33.68 30.64 6.99
C GLU A 37 34.98 31.27 6.47
N HIS A 38 35.60 32.13 7.26
CA HIS A 38 36.87 32.78 6.90
C HIS A 38 38.03 31.78 6.79
N GLY A 39 38.04 30.74 7.63
CA GLY A 39 39.05 29.67 7.58
C GLY A 39 38.91 28.73 6.39
N ILE A 40 37.67 28.40 5.97
CA ILE A 40 37.41 27.48 4.86
C ILE A 40 37.63 28.17 3.50
N VAL A 41 37.23 29.43 3.34
CA VAL A 41 37.40 30.19 2.07
C VAL A 41 38.87 30.45 1.76
N ALA A 42 39.71 30.68 2.77
CA ALA A 42 41.15 30.91 2.60
C ALA A 42 41.92 29.67 2.07
N THR A 43 41.38 28.47 2.22
CA THR A 43 42.06 27.21 1.81
C THR A 43 41.81 26.80 0.36
N VAL A 44 40.85 27.43 -0.33
CA VAL A 44 40.56 27.11 -1.75
C VAL A 44 41.68 27.59 -2.68
N ASP A 45 42.45 28.60 -2.26
CA ASP A 45 43.58 29.16 -3.03
C ASP A 45 44.95 28.57 -2.66
N SER A 46 45.04 27.75 -1.62
CA SER A 46 46.33 27.26 -1.11
C SER A 46 46.35 25.74 -1.00
N THR A 47 46.95 25.10 -1.99
CA THR A 47 47.32 23.68 -1.97
C THR A 47 48.30 23.37 -0.84
N GLU A 48 47.99 22.33 -0.06
CA GLU A 48 48.92 21.52 0.72
C GLU A 48 49.50 22.08 2.03
N GLN A 49 48.65 22.44 3.00
CA GLN A 49 49.02 22.25 4.41
C GLN A 49 47.81 21.99 5.30
N LYS A 50 47.80 20.81 5.94
CA LYS A 50 46.75 20.36 6.85
C LYS A 50 46.95 21.06 8.20
N ASP A 51 46.46 22.29 8.29
CA ASP A 51 46.53 23.09 9.52
C ASP A 51 45.75 22.41 10.67
N PRO A 52 46.31 22.36 11.89
CA PRO A 52 45.64 21.82 13.09
C PRO A 52 44.35 22.57 13.45
N ASN A 53 44.21 23.82 12.98
CA ASN A 53 43.03 24.67 13.15
C ASN A 53 41.80 24.14 12.38
N ILE A 54 42.02 23.43 11.27
CA ILE A 54 40.93 22.88 10.44
C ILE A 54 40.21 21.74 11.18
N SER A 55 40.97 20.87 11.85
CA SER A 55 40.39 19.77 12.65
C SER A 55 39.52 20.31 13.80
N GLU A 56 39.91 21.42 14.43
CA GLU A 56 39.13 22.05 15.49
C GLU A 56 37.85 22.70 14.94
N CYS A 57 37.92 23.39 13.80
CA CYS A 57 36.73 23.91 13.11
C CYS A 57 35.76 22.79 12.69
N ILE A 58 36.25 21.62 12.25
CA ILE A 58 35.38 20.48 11.88
C ILE A 58 34.63 19.94 13.09
N VAL A 59 35.27 19.85 14.25
CA VAL A 59 34.62 19.39 15.49
C VAL A 59 33.56 20.39 15.96
N LEU A 60 33.88 21.69 15.95
CA LEU A 60 32.94 22.75 16.28
C LEU A 60 31.75 22.79 15.30
N LEU A 61 32.01 22.65 14.01
CA LEU A 61 30.96 22.67 12.98
C LEU A 61 30.02 21.46 13.11
N ASN A 62 30.52 20.29 13.49
CA ASN A 62 29.70 19.12 13.79
C ASN A 62 28.83 19.31 15.04
N GLN A 63 29.37 19.91 16.10
CA GLN A 63 28.58 20.22 17.31
C GLN A 63 27.48 21.23 17.01
N VAL A 64 27.81 22.29 16.27
CA VAL A 64 26.87 23.29 15.77
C VAL A 64 25.79 22.65 14.89
N HIS A 65 26.17 21.77 13.95
CA HIS A 65 25.22 21.06 13.09
C HIS A 65 24.23 20.20 13.91
N SER A 66 24.72 19.48 14.93
CA SER A 66 23.89 18.67 15.82
C SER A 66 22.90 19.51 16.64
N GLN A 67 23.33 20.67 17.14
CA GLN A 67 22.47 21.59 17.88
C GLN A 67 21.44 22.24 16.96
N LEU A 68 21.83 22.69 15.76
CA LEU A 68 20.90 23.28 14.80
C LEU A 68 19.89 22.27 14.33
N SER A 69 20.31 21.06 13.97
CA SER A 69 19.39 20.00 13.53
C SER A 69 18.29 19.71 14.56
N LYS A 70 18.53 19.93 15.85
CA LYS A 70 17.49 19.82 16.89
C LYS A 70 16.57 21.05 16.93
N ILE A 71 17.11 22.24 16.75
CA ILE A 71 16.35 23.51 16.73
C ILE A 71 15.46 23.59 15.48
N VAL A 72 15.94 23.09 14.34
CA VAL A 72 15.21 23.19 13.06
C VAL A 72 14.23 22.03 12.85
N ALA A 73 14.17 21.05 13.76
CA ALA A 73 13.22 19.95 13.70
C ALA A 73 11.77 20.48 13.63
N PRO A 74 10.91 19.98 12.72
CA PRO A 74 11.05 18.76 11.90
C PRO A 74 11.73 18.94 10.53
N ALA A 75 12.28 20.11 10.21
CA ALA A 75 12.92 20.37 8.93
C ALA A 75 14.26 19.63 8.81
N LYS A 76 14.54 19.03 7.64
CA LYS A 76 15.80 18.30 7.40
C LYS A 76 16.89 19.25 6.89
N PRO A 77 18.12 19.22 7.46
CA PRO A 77 19.30 19.98 7.02
C PRO A 77 19.51 20.02 5.49
N LYS A 78 19.52 18.84 4.89
CA LYS A 78 19.77 18.63 3.46
C LYS A 78 18.69 19.26 2.57
N THR A 79 17.44 19.29 3.04
CA THR A 79 16.30 19.87 2.32
C THR A 79 16.41 21.38 2.26
N LEU A 80 16.85 22.02 3.35
CA LEU A 80 17.06 23.46 3.40
C LEU A 80 18.22 23.90 2.49
N ALA A 81 19.31 23.14 2.49
CA ALA A 81 20.44 23.37 1.59
C ALA A 81 20.05 23.21 0.11
N LEU A 82 19.17 22.26 -0.21
CA LEU A 82 18.61 22.10 -1.55
C LEU A 82 17.76 23.31 -1.95
N PHE A 83 16.87 23.78 -1.07
CA PHE A 83 16.06 24.98 -1.34
C PHE A 83 16.89 26.23 -1.61
N GLU A 84 17.97 26.46 -0.85
CA GLU A 84 18.85 27.62 -1.06
C GLU A 84 19.64 27.53 -2.38
N LYS A 85 20.04 26.31 -2.78
CA LYS A 85 20.71 26.07 -4.06
C LYS A 85 19.76 26.28 -5.25
N GLU A 86 18.52 25.84 -5.12
CA GLU A 86 17.46 26.02 -6.13
C GLU A 86 16.96 27.47 -6.20
N GLU A 87 17.15 28.27 -5.14
CA GLU A 87 16.80 29.70 -5.11
C GLU A 87 17.64 30.55 -6.08
N LYS A 88 18.77 30.06 -6.59
CA LYS A 88 19.60 30.82 -7.55
C LYS A 88 19.12 30.70 -9.00
N ASP A 89 18.30 29.71 -9.34
CA ASP A 89 17.88 29.47 -10.72
C ASP A 89 16.51 30.11 -10.99
N THR A 90 16.51 31.28 -11.64
CA THR A 90 15.39 32.24 -11.57
C THR A 90 14.26 31.98 -12.56
N PHE A 91 14.54 31.31 -13.69
CA PHE A 91 13.54 31.21 -14.78
C PHE A 91 12.44 30.17 -14.55
N VAL A 92 12.58 29.28 -13.57
CA VAL A 92 11.67 28.12 -13.38
C VAL A 92 11.04 28.03 -12.00
N LYS A 93 11.21 29.08 -11.18
CA LYS A 93 10.66 29.23 -9.82
C LYS A 93 9.13 29.23 -9.74
N PHE A 94 8.44 29.58 -10.82
CA PHE A 94 6.97 29.68 -10.79
C PHE A 94 6.28 28.33 -10.50
N LEU A 95 6.94 27.20 -10.81
CA LEU A 95 6.36 25.86 -10.66
C LEU A 95 6.73 25.17 -9.34
N GLY A 96 7.38 25.89 -8.42
CA GLY A 96 7.83 25.39 -7.13
C GLY A 96 9.33 25.10 -7.09
N PRO A 97 9.93 25.02 -5.88
CA PRO A 97 11.37 24.89 -5.73
C PRO A 97 11.88 23.52 -6.20
N VAL A 98 11.09 22.45 -5.99
CA VAL A 98 11.54 21.07 -6.17
C VAL A 98 11.37 20.56 -7.62
N PRO A 99 12.39 19.91 -8.24
CA PRO A 99 12.33 19.40 -9.61
C PRO A 99 11.22 18.36 -9.84
N LEU A 100 10.93 17.54 -8.82
CA LEU A 100 9.84 16.57 -8.85
C LEU A 100 8.47 17.26 -9.05
N VAL A 101 8.21 18.37 -8.34
CA VAL A 101 6.94 19.12 -8.46
C VAL A 101 6.77 19.63 -9.87
N ARG A 102 7.84 20.19 -10.45
CA ARG A 102 7.82 20.71 -11.81
C ARG A 102 7.50 19.61 -12.84
N ARG A 103 8.13 18.43 -12.72
CA ARG A 103 7.86 17.29 -13.62
C ARG A 103 6.41 16.82 -13.51
N MET A 104 5.88 16.71 -12.30
CA MET A 104 4.48 16.31 -12.08
C MET A 104 3.48 17.35 -12.60
N MET A 105 3.80 18.64 -12.46
CA MET A 105 2.97 19.71 -13.01
C MET A 105 2.98 19.71 -14.54
N LEU A 106 4.14 19.48 -15.18
CA LEU A 106 4.22 19.33 -16.63
C LEU A 106 3.40 18.13 -17.13
N ILE A 107 3.46 16.99 -16.43
CA ILE A 107 2.62 15.83 -16.76
C ILE A 107 1.14 16.16 -16.59
N ALA A 108 0.75 16.85 -15.51
CA ALA A 108 -0.64 17.26 -15.30
C ALA A 108 -1.15 18.17 -16.43
N ILE A 109 -0.36 19.17 -16.82
CA ILE A 109 -0.70 20.09 -17.91
C ILE A 109 -0.79 19.35 -19.24
N PHE A 110 0.20 18.51 -19.55
CA PHE A 110 0.19 17.70 -20.77
C PHE A 110 -1.01 16.77 -20.82
N SER A 111 -1.31 16.10 -19.71
CA SER A 111 -2.46 15.21 -19.56
C SER A 111 -3.79 15.95 -19.66
N LEU A 112 -3.86 17.19 -19.17
CA LEU A 112 -5.04 18.05 -19.33
C LEU A 112 -5.25 18.44 -20.80
N ILE A 113 -4.18 18.84 -21.49
CA ILE A 113 -4.24 19.13 -22.93
C ILE A 113 -4.67 17.89 -23.71
N ALA A 114 -4.10 16.72 -23.38
CA ALA A 114 -4.48 15.45 -23.98
C ALA A 114 -5.96 15.14 -23.72
N LEU A 115 -6.44 15.29 -22.48
CA LEU A 115 -7.85 15.07 -22.11
C LEU A 115 -8.78 15.95 -22.93
N VAL A 116 -8.50 17.26 -23.03
CA VAL A 116 -9.32 18.22 -23.78
C VAL A 116 -9.27 17.91 -25.29
N GLY A 117 -8.10 17.57 -25.82
CA GLY A 117 -7.94 17.19 -27.23
C GLY A 117 -8.69 15.90 -27.57
N LEU A 118 -8.59 14.88 -26.72
CA LEU A 118 -9.30 13.61 -26.88
C LEU A 118 -10.81 13.77 -26.69
N SER A 119 -11.25 14.63 -25.75
CA SER A 119 -12.65 14.98 -25.52
C SER A 119 -13.33 15.61 -26.75
N SER A 120 -12.56 16.22 -27.65
CA SER A 120 -13.08 16.82 -28.88
C SER A 120 -13.21 15.80 -30.02
N SER A 121 -12.75 14.57 -29.81
CA SER A 121 -12.79 13.50 -30.82
C SER A 121 -14.18 12.88 -30.92
N THR A 122 -14.62 12.57 -32.13
CA THR A 122 -15.91 11.90 -32.42
C THR A 122 -16.02 10.48 -31.86
N TYR A 123 -14.91 9.93 -31.35
CA TYR A 123 -14.86 8.61 -30.72
C TYR A 123 -15.22 8.65 -29.22
N VAL A 124 -15.00 9.80 -28.56
CA VAL A 124 -15.31 10.00 -27.14
C VAL A 124 -16.74 10.50 -27.04
N ASN A 125 -17.66 9.55 -26.93
CA ASN A 125 -19.09 9.83 -26.85
C ASN A 125 -19.58 9.51 -25.43
N GLY A 126 -20.63 10.21 -24.98
CA GLY A 126 -21.24 9.95 -23.66
C GLY A 126 -21.93 8.58 -23.54
N ASP A 127 -21.80 7.72 -24.55
CA ASP A 127 -22.33 6.36 -24.55
C ASP A 127 -21.42 5.46 -23.69
N PRO A 128 -21.95 4.87 -22.60
CA PRO A 128 -21.19 4.00 -21.72
C PRO A 128 -20.60 2.76 -22.42
N SER A 129 -21.27 2.24 -23.46
CA SER A 129 -20.83 1.06 -24.21
C SER A 129 -19.55 1.31 -25.03
N SER A 130 -19.26 2.58 -25.35
CA SER A 130 -18.06 2.99 -26.07
C SER A 130 -16.77 2.85 -25.26
N PHE A 131 -16.86 2.76 -23.93
CA PHE A 131 -15.71 2.61 -23.03
C PHE A 131 -15.48 1.16 -22.60
N GLY A 132 -16.29 0.20 -23.03
CA GLY A 132 -16.13 -1.21 -22.69
C GLY A 132 -15.04 -1.89 -23.53
N LEU A 133 -14.15 -2.64 -22.85
CA LEU A 133 -13.06 -3.39 -23.51
C LEU A 133 -13.56 -4.51 -24.42
N THR A 134 -14.75 -5.04 -24.14
CA THR A 134 -15.35 -6.18 -24.86
C THR A 134 -16.39 -5.75 -25.90
N THR A 135 -16.90 -4.52 -25.80
CA THR A 135 -17.99 -4.00 -26.64
C THR A 135 -17.48 -3.11 -27.76
N ASN A 136 -16.36 -2.41 -27.54
CA ASN A 136 -15.76 -1.52 -28.53
C ASN A 136 -14.48 -2.14 -29.12
N SER A 137 -14.19 -1.84 -30.39
CA SER A 137 -13.06 -2.42 -31.11
C SER A 137 -12.34 -1.38 -31.97
N GLY A 138 -11.08 -1.67 -32.30
CA GLY A 138 -10.27 -0.82 -33.19
C GLY A 138 -9.79 0.47 -32.54
N THR A 139 -9.72 1.54 -33.34
CA THR A 139 -9.15 2.84 -32.95
C THR A 139 -10.01 3.59 -31.94
N SER A 140 -11.32 3.37 -31.92
CA SER A 140 -12.24 4.00 -30.96
C SER A 140 -11.93 3.57 -29.52
N LEU A 141 -11.64 2.29 -29.30
CA LEU A 141 -11.25 1.78 -27.99
C LEU A 141 -9.96 2.43 -27.49
N LEU A 142 -8.96 2.57 -28.37
CA LEU A 142 -7.67 3.16 -28.03
C LEU A 142 -7.84 4.63 -27.61
N VAL A 143 -8.62 5.40 -28.37
CA VAL A 143 -8.92 6.82 -28.05
C VAL A 143 -9.65 6.95 -26.72
N ASN A 144 -10.67 6.11 -26.48
CA ASN A 144 -11.42 6.11 -25.23
C ASN A 144 -10.56 5.71 -24.02
N GLN A 145 -9.65 4.75 -24.19
CA GLN A 145 -8.73 4.37 -23.13
C GLN A 145 -7.67 5.45 -22.88
N LEU A 146 -7.16 6.11 -23.92
CA LEU A 146 -6.24 7.25 -23.78
C LEU A 146 -6.92 8.43 -23.05
N PHE A 147 -8.21 8.65 -23.33
CA PHE A 147 -9.00 9.66 -22.64
C PHE A 147 -9.15 9.35 -21.15
N LEU A 148 -9.51 8.11 -20.79
CA LEU A 148 -9.56 7.68 -19.38
C LEU A 148 -8.18 7.72 -18.71
N MET A 149 -7.12 7.29 -19.41
CA MET A 149 -5.75 7.34 -18.91
C MET A 149 -5.29 8.78 -18.65
N SER A 150 -5.73 9.73 -19.48
CA SER A 150 -5.50 11.17 -19.25
C SER A 150 -6.25 11.68 -18.01
N ALA A 151 -7.49 11.24 -17.80
CA ALA A 151 -8.25 11.57 -16.59
C ALA A 151 -7.59 11.00 -15.31
N ALA A 152 -7.16 9.73 -15.35
CA ALA A 152 -6.43 9.10 -14.26
C ALA A 152 -5.11 9.83 -13.97
N SER A 153 -4.34 10.16 -15.01
CA SER A 153 -3.05 10.85 -14.88
C SER A 153 -3.19 12.24 -14.24
N ILE A 154 -4.28 12.97 -14.51
CA ILE A 154 -4.60 14.22 -13.83
C ILE A 154 -4.85 13.96 -12.34
N GLY A 155 -5.71 13.01 -12.00
CA GLY A 155 -6.02 12.67 -10.60
C GLY A 155 -4.77 12.27 -9.81
N THR A 156 -3.92 11.43 -10.40
CA THR A 156 -2.66 11.01 -9.80
C THR A 156 -1.67 12.15 -9.65
N SER A 157 -1.55 13.03 -10.66
CA SER A 157 -0.70 14.21 -10.57
C SER A 157 -1.13 15.12 -9.43
N PHE A 158 -2.44 15.32 -9.25
CA PHE A 158 -2.97 16.07 -8.11
C PHE A 158 -2.61 15.41 -6.76
N ALA A 159 -2.80 14.10 -6.62
CA ALA A 159 -2.44 13.40 -5.39
C ALA A 159 -0.95 13.51 -5.06
N ALA A 160 -0.08 13.40 -6.06
CA ALA A 160 1.36 13.57 -5.90
C ALA A 160 1.71 15.00 -5.50
N LEU A 161 1.14 16.01 -6.18
CA LEU A 161 1.37 17.42 -5.87
C LEU A 161 0.89 17.80 -4.48
N PHE A 162 -0.27 17.30 -4.03
CA PHE A 162 -0.76 17.53 -2.67
C PHE A 162 0.17 16.93 -1.61
N GLN A 163 0.65 15.70 -1.81
CA GLN A 163 1.63 15.07 -0.92
C GLN A 163 2.92 15.88 -0.87
N VAL A 164 3.46 16.27 -2.03
CA VAL A 164 4.72 17.02 -2.09
C VAL A 164 4.57 18.42 -1.50
N ASN A 165 3.44 19.10 -1.70
CA ASN A 165 3.17 20.40 -1.08
C ASN A 165 3.18 20.30 0.45
N ASP A 166 2.62 19.23 1.02
CA ASP A 166 2.68 18.99 2.47
C ASP A 166 4.14 18.78 2.95
N TYR A 167 4.92 17.98 2.23
CA TYR A 167 6.35 17.79 2.55
C TYR A 167 7.19 19.06 2.41
N ILE A 168 6.87 19.93 1.45
CA ILE A 168 7.52 21.24 1.26
C ILE A 168 7.15 22.19 2.40
N LYS A 169 5.85 22.29 2.74
CA LYS A 169 5.38 23.12 3.87
C LYS A 169 6.04 22.75 5.20
N ASN A 170 6.27 21.46 5.40
CA ASN A 170 6.91 20.92 6.60
C ASN A 170 8.45 20.87 6.50
N ALA A 171 9.03 21.31 5.37
CA ALA A 171 10.46 21.24 5.07
C ALA A 171 11.10 19.85 5.31
N THR A 172 10.31 18.79 5.13
CA THR A 172 10.69 17.38 5.33
C THR A 172 10.94 16.64 4.01
N TYR A 173 10.88 17.35 2.88
CA TYR A 173 11.08 16.79 1.55
C TYR A 173 12.46 16.13 1.40
N ASP A 174 12.52 14.89 0.95
CA ASP A 174 13.77 14.14 0.78
C ASP A 174 13.90 13.67 -0.67
N SER A 175 14.89 14.24 -1.39
CA SER A 175 15.14 13.93 -2.80
C SER A 175 15.63 12.49 -3.03
N MET A 176 16.04 11.78 -1.98
CA MET A 176 16.48 10.39 -2.10
C MET A 176 15.33 9.42 -2.48
N TYR A 177 14.07 9.82 -2.23
CA TYR A 177 12.89 8.99 -2.49
C TYR A 177 12.15 9.33 -3.78
N GLU A 178 12.76 10.06 -4.72
CA GLU A 178 12.13 10.40 -6.02
C GLU A 178 11.51 9.19 -6.73
N SER A 179 12.19 8.04 -6.72
CA SER A 179 11.69 6.79 -7.33
C SER A 179 10.37 6.32 -6.69
N THR A 180 10.24 6.43 -5.37
CA THR A 180 9.02 6.03 -4.65
C THR A 180 7.81 6.88 -5.05
N TYR A 181 8.03 8.17 -5.34
CA TYR A 181 6.95 9.05 -5.82
C TYR A 181 6.47 8.64 -7.22
N TRP A 182 7.38 8.23 -8.11
CA TRP A 182 7.02 7.71 -9.44
C TRP A 182 6.29 6.37 -9.37
N VAL A 183 6.70 5.47 -8.47
CA VAL A 183 5.98 4.21 -8.25
C VAL A 183 4.54 4.48 -7.80
N ARG A 184 4.35 5.38 -6.82
CA ARG A 184 3.00 5.80 -6.39
C ARG A 184 2.19 6.44 -7.53
N PHE A 185 2.85 7.21 -8.38
CA PHE A 185 2.21 7.78 -9.56
C PHE A 185 1.68 6.68 -10.50
N VAL A 186 2.53 5.73 -10.88
CA VAL A 186 2.13 4.62 -11.76
C VAL A 186 1.00 3.79 -11.14
N LEU A 187 1.06 3.50 -9.83
CA LEU A 187 -0.01 2.80 -9.13
C LEU A 187 -1.35 3.56 -9.20
N GLY A 188 -1.34 4.89 -9.03
CA GLY A 188 -2.54 5.71 -9.14
C GLY A 188 -3.12 5.68 -10.55
N LEU A 189 -2.28 5.82 -11.57
CA LEU A 189 -2.70 5.76 -12.96
C LEU A 189 -3.37 4.41 -13.29
N LEU A 190 -2.75 3.31 -12.89
CA LEU A 190 -3.31 1.96 -13.07
C LEU A 190 -4.63 1.77 -12.30
N ALA A 191 -4.68 2.23 -11.05
CA ALA A 191 -5.88 2.16 -10.23
C ALA A 191 -7.04 2.97 -10.85
N GLY A 192 -6.79 4.20 -11.32
CA GLY A 192 -7.80 5.05 -11.94
C GLY A 192 -8.30 4.50 -13.27
N THR A 193 -7.41 3.97 -14.11
CA THR A 193 -7.81 3.33 -15.38
C THR A 193 -8.62 2.07 -15.13
N MET A 194 -8.17 1.19 -14.23
CA MET A 194 -8.89 -0.04 -13.87
C MET A 194 -10.26 0.26 -13.27
N LEU A 195 -10.37 1.24 -12.37
CA LEU A 195 -11.64 1.58 -11.73
C LEU A 195 -12.69 2.03 -12.75
N ALA A 196 -12.29 2.84 -13.72
CA ALA A 196 -13.18 3.33 -14.77
C ALA A 196 -13.59 2.24 -15.78
N THR A 197 -12.77 1.21 -15.96
CA THR A 197 -13.06 0.09 -16.87
C THR A 197 -13.83 -1.05 -16.23
N LEU A 198 -13.59 -1.33 -14.93
CA LEU A 198 -14.16 -2.49 -14.25
C LEU A 198 -15.51 -2.20 -13.56
N ILE A 199 -15.79 -0.95 -13.17
CA ILE A 199 -17.06 -0.62 -12.50
C ILE A 199 -18.14 -0.30 -13.53
N PRO A 200 -19.20 -1.13 -13.65
CA PRO A 200 -20.35 -0.81 -14.48
C PRO A 200 -21.22 0.22 -13.79
N ILE A 201 -20.99 1.50 -14.09
CA ILE A 201 -21.76 2.61 -13.51
C ILE A 201 -23.23 2.63 -13.98
N GLU A 202 -23.50 1.95 -15.09
CA GLU A 202 -24.82 1.79 -15.70
C GLU A 202 -25.81 1.03 -14.81
N SER A 203 -25.31 0.15 -13.92
CA SER A 203 -26.17 -0.59 -12.98
C SER A 203 -26.40 0.15 -11.66
N LEU A 204 -25.77 1.32 -11.47
CA LEU A 204 -25.72 2.03 -10.19
C LEU A 204 -26.60 3.29 -10.15
N GLY A 205 -27.18 3.72 -11.28
CA GLY A 205 -28.02 4.91 -11.36
C GLY A 205 -29.09 4.81 -12.45
N ASP A 206 -30.22 5.48 -12.23
CA ASP A 206 -31.35 5.53 -13.18
C ASP A 206 -30.90 6.02 -14.56
N ALA A 207 -31.28 5.23 -15.58
CA ALA A 207 -30.88 5.34 -16.98
C ALA A 207 -31.19 6.70 -17.68
N ASN A 208 -31.87 7.63 -17.01
CA ASN A 208 -32.30 8.93 -17.55
C ASN A 208 -31.46 10.12 -17.08
N SER A 209 -30.41 9.92 -16.29
CA SER A 209 -29.59 11.01 -15.78
C SER A 209 -28.46 11.36 -16.76
N THR A 210 -28.38 12.63 -17.15
CA THR A 210 -27.34 13.27 -17.99
C THR A 210 -25.89 13.11 -17.47
N THR A 211 -25.70 12.35 -16.39
CA THR A 211 -24.44 12.01 -15.74
C THR A 211 -23.72 10.81 -16.39
N ASN A 212 -24.38 10.05 -17.26
CA ASN A 212 -23.82 8.83 -17.86
C ASN A 212 -22.52 9.06 -18.66
N GLY A 213 -22.37 10.22 -19.30
CA GLY A 213 -21.14 10.57 -20.04
C GLY A 213 -19.96 11.03 -19.17
N PHE A 214 -20.22 11.54 -17.96
CA PHE A 214 -19.18 12.08 -17.07
C PHE A 214 -18.73 11.12 -15.97
N GLY A 215 -19.50 10.05 -15.71
CA GLY A 215 -19.21 9.10 -14.64
C GLY A 215 -17.86 8.39 -14.79
N ARG A 216 -17.54 7.85 -15.98
CA ARG A 216 -16.30 7.08 -16.19
C ARG A 216 -15.04 7.95 -16.07
N PRO A 217 -14.96 9.15 -16.68
CA PRO A 217 -13.81 10.04 -16.49
C PRO A 217 -13.65 10.50 -15.04
N LEU A 218 -14.76 10.80 -14.34
CA LEU A 218 -14.71 11.17 -12.93
C LEU A 218 -14.23 10.01 -12.05
N LEU A 219 -14.70 8.78 -12.28
CA LEU A 219 -14.19 7.59 -11.59
C LEU A 219 -12.70 7.41 -11.88
N SER A 220 -12.26 7.65 -13.11
CA SER A 220 -10.86 7.54 -13.46
C SER A 220 -9.99 8.57 -12.72
N LEU A 221 -10.47 9.81 -12.63
CA LEU A 221 -9.81 10.89 -11.90
C LEU A 221 -9.79 10.61 -10.38
N VAL A 222 -10.91 10.16 -9.81
CA VAL A 222 -11.00 9.81 -8.38
C VAL A 222 -10.14 8.60 -8.05
N GLY A 223 -10.13 7.57 -8.89
CA GLY A 223 -9.27 6.40 -8.72
C GLY A 223 -7.79 6.73 -8.89
N GLY A 224 -7.47 7.66 -9.80
CA GLY A 224 -6.14 8.22 -9.99
C GLY A 224 -5.63 8.98 -8.77
N PHE A 225 -6.50 9.78 -8.15
CA PHE A 225 -6.20 10.53 -6.92
C PHE A 225 -6.12 9.63 -5.68
N SER A 226 -6.98 8.62 -5.62
CA SER A 226 -7.18 7.77 -4.45
C SER A 226 -6.77 6.32 -4.69
N ALA A 227 -5.55 6.13 -5.21
CA ALA A 227 -4.96 4.81 -5.48
C ALA A 227 -5.08 3.85 -4.27
N SER A 228 -4.95 4.39 -3.06
CA SER A 228 -5.09 3.64 -1.81
C SER A 228 -6.52 3.15 -1.55
N VAL A 229 -7.55 3.89 -1.93
CA VAL A 229 -8.95 3.47 -1.82
C VAL A 229 -9.26 2.37 -2.83
N VAL A 230 -8.79 2.50 -4.07
CA VAL A 230 -8.96 1.46 -5.10
C VAL A 230 -8.26 0.17 -4.66
N PHE A 231 -7.02 0.25 -4.17
CA PHE A 231 -6.31 -0.91 -3.63
C PHE A 231 -7.11 -1.59 -2.51
N ARG A 232 -7.66 -0.83 -1.56
CA ARG A 232 -8.51 -1.39 -0.49
C ARG A 232 -9.76 -2.08 -1.03
N VAL A 233 -10.40 -1.55 -2.07
CA VAL A 233 -11.56 -2.19 -2.71
C VAL A 233 -11.15 -3.52 -3.35
N LEU A 234 -10.06 -3.55 -4.11
CA LEU A 234 -9.54 -4.78 -4.72
C LEU A 234 -9.12 -5.81 -3.67
N THR A 235 -8.48 -5.40 -2.58
CA THR A 235 -8.15 -6.28 -1.46
C THR A 235 -9.42 -6.85 -0.84
N ARG A 236 -10.45 -6.02 -0.60
CA ARG A 236 -11.73 -6.49 -0.06
C ARG A 236 -12.42 -7.48 -0.98
N LEU A 237 -12.44 -7.24 -2.29
CA LEU A 237 -12.98 -8.18 -3.27
C LEU A 237 -12.20 -9.49 -3.28
N THR A 238 -10.87 -9.41 -3.21
CA THR A 238 -10.00 -10.58 -3.11
C THR A 238 -10.29 -11.38 -1.85
N THR A 239 -10.38 -10.72 -0.69
CA THR A 239 -10.73 -11.35 0.59
C THR A 239 -12.15 -11.92 0.58
N ALA A 240 -13.10 -11.27 -0.11
CA ALA A 240 -14.46 -11.79 -0.25
C ALA A 240 -14.47 -13.07 -1.12
N ILE A 241 -13.74 -13.07 -2.24
CA ILE A 241 -13.57 -14.26 -3.08
C ILE A 241 -12.88 -15.37 -2.29
N GLU A 242 -11.78 -15.04 -1.61
CA GLU A 242 -11.05 -15.96 -0.74
C GLU A 242 -11.95 -16.53 0.37
N SER A 243 -12.82 -15.71 0.96
CA SER A 243 -13.80 -16.16 1.95
C SER A 243 -14.86 -17.10 1.36
N VAL A 244 -15.28 -16.90 0.11
CA VAL A 244 -16.19 -17.83 -0.58
C VAL A 244 -15.50 -19.17 -0.80
N PHE A 245 -14.23 -19.16 -1.24
CA PHE A 245 -13.46 -20.39 -1.45
C PHE A 245 -13.04 -21.09 -0.15
N GLN A 246 -12.69 -20.35 0.91
CA GLN A 246 -12.36 -20.91 2.22
C GLN A 246 -13.59 -21.35 3.01
N GLY A 247 -14.74 -20.69 2.80
CA GLY A 247 -16.02 -21.07 3.38
C GLY A 247 -16.41 -22.49 2.97
N ASP A 248 -16.25 -22.81 1.69
CA ASP A 248 -16.56 -24.15 1.15
C ASP A 248 -15.68 -25.24 1.80
N VAL A 249 -14.37 -25.02 1.93
CA VAL A 249 -13.46 -25.99 2.56
C VAL A 249 -13.74 -26.17 4.04
N LYS A 250 -13.99 -25.09 4.79
CA LYS A 250 -14.23 -25.14 6.23
C LYS A 250 -15.61 -25.72 6.57
N GLU A 251 -16.63 -25.42 5.77
CA GLU A 251 -17.98 -25.97 5.92
C GLU A 251 -18.03 -27.46 5.57
N VAL A 252 -17.30 -27.90 4.55
CA VAL A 252 -17.14 -29.33 4.22
C VAL A 252 -16.39 -30.07 5.34
N LEU A 253 -15.31 -29.52 5.89
CA LEU A 253 -14.58 -30.15 7.00
C LEU A 253 -15.44 -30.24 8.27
N ALA A 254 -16.14 -29.16 8.64
CA ALA A 254 -17.05 -29.17 9.79
C ALA A 254 -18.22 -30.16 9.59
N SER A 255 -18.78 -30.23 8.39
CA SER A 255 -19.84 -31.19 8.05
C SER A 255 -19.35 -32.64 8.04
N GLN A 256 -18.09 -32.86 7.62
CA GLN A 256 -17.46 -34.18 7.62
C GLN A 256 -17.12 -34.67 9.03
N GLU A 257 -16.64 -33.78 9.92
CA GLU A 257 -16.43 -34.11 11.33
C GLU A 257 -17.74 -34.44 12.04
N ILE A 258 -18.80 -33.65 11.82
CA ILE A 258 -20.12 -33.89 12.41
C ILE A 258 -20.69 -35.23 11.90
N THR A 259 -20.61 -35.51 10.61
CA THR A 259 -21.08 -36.81 10.06
C THR A 259 -20.24 -38.00 10.51
N ASN A 260 -18.93 -37.85 10.67
CA ASN A 260 -18.08 -38.92 11.21
C ASN A 260 -18.39 -39.20 12.69
N ASN A 261 -18.55 -38.16 13.52
CA ASN A 261 -18.91 -38.32 14.93
C ASN A 261 -20.30 -38.94 15.10
N MET A 262 -21.29 -38.52 14.30
CA MET A 262 -22.62 -39.15 14.31
C MET A 262 -22.58 -40.62 13.90
N LYS A 263 -21.74 -40.99 12.92
CA LYS A 263 -21.55 -42.40 12.52
C LYS A 263 -20.91 -43.23 13.63
N LEU A 264 -19.90 -42.71 14.32
CA LEU A 264 -19.25 -43.39 15.44
C LEU A 264 -20.23 -43.62 16.60
N GLU A 265 -21.07 -42.63 16.92
CA GLU A 265 -22.09 -42.77 17.95
C GLU A 265 -23.16 -43.79 17.57
N GLN A 266 -23.59 -43.80 16.30
CA GLN A 266 -24.56 -44.78 15.79
C GLN A 266 -24.01 -46.21 15.83
N GLN A 267 -22.74 -46.42 15.48
CA GLN A 267 -22.07 -47.73 15.58
C GLN A 267 -22.03 -48.22 17.03
N ASN A 268 -21.69 -47.34 17.97
CA ASN A 268 -21.68 -47.68 19.40
C ASN A 268 -23.06 -48.07 19.92
N ILE A 269 -24.13 -47.37 19.49
CA ILE A 269 -25.50 -47.73 19.86
C ILE A 269 -25.89 -49.08 19.27
N GLN A 270 -25.55 -49.35 18.00
CA GLN A 270 -25.82 -50.64 17.38
C GLN A 270 -25.06 -51.78 18.07
N ASN A 271 -23.78 -51.60 18.38
CA ASN A 271 -22.97 -52.58 19.10
C ASN A 271 -23.55 -52.87 20.49
N LYS A 272 -23.97 -51.82 21.24
CA LYS A 272 -24.63 -52.00 22.54
C LYS A 272 -25.95 -52.76 22.43
N LEU A 273 -26.77 -52.48 21.40
CA LEU A 273 -28.03 -53.21 21.17
C LEU A 273 -27.79 -54.67 20.79
N GLN A 274 -26.76 -54.96 19.98
CA GLN A 274 -26.37 -56.32 19.65
C GLN A 274 -25.90 -57.09 20.89
N LEU A 275 -25.06 -56.47 21.72
CA LEU A 275 -24.63 -57.05 22.99
C LEU A 275 -25.80 -57.32 23.93
N LEU A 276 -26.75 -56.40 24.05
CA LEU A 276 -27.95 -56.59 24.87
C LEU A 276 -28.80 -57.75 24.36
N ASN A 277 -28.93 -57.90 23.04
CA ASN A 277 -29.65 -59.03 22.46
C ASN A 277 -28.94 -60.36 22.72
N GLN A 278 -27.62 -60.40 22.59
CA GLN A 278 -26.81 -61.59 22.90
C GLN A 278 -26.87 -61.97 24.38
N LEU A 279 -26.81 -60.98 25.29
CA LEU A 279 -26.98 -61.23 26.73
C LEU A 279 -28.39 -61.73 27.05
N LYS A 280 -29.42 -61.21 26.37
CA LYS A 280 -30.79 -61.65 26.55
C LYS A 280 -30.99 -63.09 26.06
N THR A 281 -30.41 -63.47 24.92
CA THR A 281 -30.45 -64.87 24.44
C THR A 281 -29.74 -65.81 25.40
N LEU A 282 -28.60 -65.39 25.96
CA LEU A 282 -27.83 -66.15 26.94
C LEU A 282 -28.56 -66.29 28.28
N GLN A 283 -29.29 -65.24 28.70
CA GLN A 283 -30.16 -65.31 29.87
C GLN A 283 -31.36 -66.25 29.64
N SER A 284 -31.95 -66.23 28.44
CA SER A 284 -33.01 -67.17 28.07
C SER A 284 -32.52 -68.62 28.02
N SER A 285 -31.31 -68.88 27.51
CA SER A 285 -30.73 -70.23 27.50
C SER A 285 -30.34 -70.72 28.90
N MET A 286 -29.87 -69.83 29.79
CA MET A 286 -29.67 -70.15 31.22
C MET A 286 -30.98 -70.49 31.95
N ASN A 287 -32.05 -69.72 31.72
CA ASN A 287 -33.35 -69.97 32.36
C ASN A 287 -34.06 -71.24 31.84
N ALA A 288 -33.67 -71.75 30.66
CA ALA A 288 -34.21 -72.97 30.07
C ALA A 288 -33.55 -74.26 30.58
N GLY A 289 -32.59 -74.18 31.52
CA GLY A 289 -32.04 -75.36 32.22
C GLY A 289 -31.12 -76.24 31.37
N SER A 290 -30.26 -75.65 30.54
CA SER A 290 -29.32 -76.39 29.69
C SER A 290 -27.91 -76.51 30.30
N ASP A 291 -27.25 -77.65 30.00
CA ASP A 291 -25.97 -78.11 30.56
C ASP A 291 -24.82 -77.09 30.49
N SER A 292 -24.07 -77.00 31.60
CA SER A 292 -22.91 -76.12 31.86
C SER A 292 -21.82 -76.12 30.77
N LYS A 293 -21.76 -77.15 29.91
CA LYS A 293 -20.80 -77.23 28.79
C LYS A 293 -21.21 -76.42 27.56
N ALA A 294 -22.49 -76.29 27.25
CA ALA A 294 -22.95 -75.50 26.09
C ALA A 294 -22.78 -73.99 26.33
N LEU A 295 -22.86 -73.56 27.59
CA LEU A 295 -22.65 -72.17 27.99
C LEU A 295 -21.18 -71.73 27.85
N ILE A 296 -20.22 -72.63 28.07
CA ILE A 296 -18.79 -72.31 27.89
C ILE A 296 -18.45 -72.11 26.41
N ASP A 297 -19.07 -72.89 25.52
CA ASP A 297 -18.85 -72.77 24.08
C ASP A 297 -19.48 -71.49 23.49
N GLU A 298 -20.70 -71.10 23.91
CA GLU A 298 -21.28 -69.81 23.50
C GLU A 298 -20.49 -68.61 24.04
N LEU A 299 -19.99 -68.69 25.28
CA LEU A 299 -19.22 -67.61 25.88
C LEU A 299 -17.85 -67.44 25.21
N ASN A 300 -17.20 -68.53 24.82
CA ASN A 300 -15.98 -68.50 24.00
C ASN A 300 -16.24 -67.92 22.60
N GLN A 301 -17.40 -68.20 22.00
CA GLN A 301 -17.78 -67.66 20.71
C GLN A 301 -18.02 -66.14 20.77
N ILE A 302 -18.65 -65.66 21.84
CA ILE A 302 -18.84 -64.23 22.09
C ILE A 302 -17.51 -63.54 22.37
N GLN A 303 -16.63 -64.13 23.19
CA GLN A 303 -15.31 -63.59 23.49
C GLN A 303 -14.45 -63.46 22.22
N ASN A 304 -14.48 -64.45 21.32
CA ASN A 304 -13.76 -64.38 20.05
C ASN A 304 -14.34 -63.32 19.10
N SER A 305 -15.66 -63.12 19.10
CA SER A 305 -16.30 -62.09 18.26
C SER A 305 -15.98 -60.65 18.72
N LEU A 306 -15.70 -60.45 20.01
CA LEU A 306 -15.29 -59.15 20.55
C LEU A 306 -13.80 -58.87 20.28
N LEU A 307 -12.94 -59.88 20.36
CA LEU A 307 -11.51 -59.73 20.07
C LEU A 307 -11.22 -59.48 18.58
N ASP A 308 -12.08 -59.96 17.68
CA ASP A 308 -11.92 -59.73 16.23
C ASP A 308 -12.41 -58.34 15.77
N ASN A 309 -13.26 -57.67 16.58
CA ASN A 309 -13.84 -56.37 16.25
C ASN A 309 -13.00 -55.18 16.75
N ASP A 310 -12.10 -55.39 17.71
CA ASP A 310 -11.12 -54.38 18.17
C ASP A 310 -9.83 -54.36 17.33
N GLY A 311 -9.74 -55.21 16.29
CA GLY A 311 -8.54 -55.41 15.46
C GLY A 311 -8.51 -54.71 14.10
N LYS A 312 -9.43 -53.79 13.80
CA LYS A 312 -9.47 -53.03 12.54
C LYS A 312 -9.68 -51.53 12.72
#